data_AF-A0A919S0K0-F1
#
_entry.id   AF-A0A919S0K0-F1
#
_cell.length_a   1.000
_cell.length_b   1.000
_cell.length_c   1.000
_cell.angle_alpha   90.00
_cell.angle_beta   90.00
_cell.angle_gamma   90.00
#
_symmetry.space_group_name_H-M   'P 1'
#
loop_
_entity.id
_entity.type
_entity.pdbx_description
1 polymer ?
#
loop_
_entity_poly.entity_id
_entity_poly.type
_entity_poly.pdbx_seq_one_letter_code
_entity_poly.pdbx_strand_id
1 'polypeptide(L)'
;MTTKTHISAGFALAAPLMTVHNLYLAPIIIMGATFPDVDMKIGLKHRGFTHSLLCLFLASYGLWVADRNVAIAFLLGYGSHLILDMFTMKGVKLFFPLKCSFCLKLCKTDGTFDRGLGIVSIVIICVRLIQLIQPNLQL
;
A
#
# COMPACT_ATOMS: atom_id res chain seq x y z
N MET A 1 4.89 1.51 9.65
CA MET A 1 5.61 2.70 9.10
C MET A 1 4.71 3.92 9.35
N THR A 2 5.01 5.14 8.87
CA THR A 2 3.98 6.21 8.93
C THR A 2 2.88 6.00 7.87
N THR A 3 1.65 6.44 8.15
CA THR A 3 0.54 6.37 7.19
C THR A 3 0.84 7.12 5.88
N LYS A 4 1.59 8.23 5.97
CA LYS A 4 2.01 9.01 4.78
C LYS A 4 2.85 8.16 3.85
N THR A 5 3.79 7.40 4.39
CA THR A 5 4.66 6.52 3.60
C THR A 5 3.91 5.33 3.04
N HIS A 6 2.94 4.78 3.76
CA HIS A 6 2.06 3.73 3.22
C HIS A 6 1.25 4.24 2.02
N ILE A 7 0.64 5.42 2.13
CA ILE A 7 -0.09 6.05 1.02
C ILE A 7 0.83 6.33 -0.17
N SER A 8 1.97 6.99 0.05
CA SER A 8 2.87 7.34 -1.06
C SER A 8 3.45 6.09 -1.74
N ALA A 9 3.81 5.06 -0.98
CA ALA A 9 4.29 3.79 -1.55
C ALA A 9 3.19 3.04 -2.31
N GLY A 10 1.93 3.07 -1.85
CA GLY A 10 0.79 2.54 -2.59
C GLY A 10 0.63 3.22 -3.96
N PHE A 11 0.70 4.54 -4.01
CA PHE A 11 0.69 5.29 -5.27
C PHE A 11 1.91 4.98 -6.14
N ALA A 12 3.12 4.95 -5.58
CA ALA A 12 4.33 4.66 -6.33
C ALA A 12 4.29 3.25 -6.94
N LEU A 13 3.78 2.25 -6.21
CA LEU A 13 3.61 0.90 -6.71
C LEU A 13 2.55 0.81 -7.83
N ALA A 14 1.47 1.59 -7.71
CA ALA A 14 0.40 1.63 -8.71
C ALA A 14 0.71 2.56 -9.91
N ALA A 15 1.74 3.39 -9.82
CA ALA A 15 2.08 4.41 -10.82
C ALA A 15 2.14 3.88 -12.26
N PRO A 16 2.75 2.70 -12.56
CA PRO A 16 2.78 2.16 -13.93
C PRO A 16 1.39 1.88 -14.53
N LEU A 17 0.38 1.62 -13.68
CA LEU A 17 -0.99 1.36 -14.12
C LEU A 17 -1.81 2.64 -14.27
N MET A 18 -1.39 3.74 -13.65
CA MET A 18 -2.11 5.01 -13.71
C MET A 18 -1.98 5.64 -15.10
N THR A 19 -3.10 6.00 -15.69
CA THR A 19 -3.27 6.67 -16.99
C THR A 19 -4.28 7.81 -16.82
N VAL A 20 -4.34 8.74 -17.77
CA VAL A 20 -5.33 9.83 -17.73
C VAL A 20 -6.78 9.32 -17.65
N HIS A 21 -7.05 8.13 -18.19
CA HIS A 21 -8.38 7.54 -18.21
C HIS A 21 -8.79 6.84 -16.91
N ASN A 22 -7.85 6.54 -16.02
CA ASN A 22 -8.12 5.78 -14.79
C ASN A 22 -7.67 6.47 -13.50
N LEU A 23 -7.49 7.80 -13.55
CA LEU A 23 -7.19 8.61 -12.36
C LEU A 23 -8.23 8.46 -11.24
N TYR A 24 -9.47 8.08 -11.57
CA TYR A 24 -10.53 7.78 -10.59
C TYR A 24 -10.16 6.63 -9.63
N LEU A 25 -9.12 5.83 -9.93
CA LEU A 25 -8.61 4.77 -9.06
C LEU A 25 -7.75 5.29 -7.90
N ALA A 26 -7.26 6.53 -7.97
CA ALA A 26 -6.46 7.15 -6.90
C ALA A 26 -7.07 7.02 -5.48
N PRO A 27 -8.34 7.36 -5.24
CA PRO A 27 -8.97 7.16 -3.92
C PRO A 27 -9.02 5.69 -3.49
N ILE A 28 -9.12 4.74 -4.43
CA ILE A 28 -9.13 3.30 -4.14
C ILE A 28 -7.75 2.84 -3.65
N ILE A 29 -6.67 3.36 -4.25
CA ILE A 29 -5.30 3.08 -3.79
C ILE A 29 -5.11 3.56 -2.35
N ILE A 30 -5.56 4.78 -2.03
CA ILE A 30 -5.50 5.34 -0.67
C ILE A 30 -6.29 4.45 0.30
N MET A 31 -7.49 4.04 -0.10
CA MET A 31 -8.33 3.17 0.70
C MET A 31 -7.61 1.84 0.99
N GLY A 32 -7.05 1.19 -0.04
CA GLY A 32 -6.26 -0.03 0.13
C GLY A 32 -5.06 0.17 1.06
N ALA A 33 -4.29 1.23 0.86
CA ALA A 33 -3.09 1.55 1.64
C ALA A 33 -3.38 1.91 3.11
N THR A 34 -4.63 2.20 3.47
CA THR A 34 -5.02 2.55 4.84
C THR A 34 -5.98 1.54 5.47
N PHE A 35 -6.54 0.61 4.69
CA PHE A 35 -7.48 -0.41 5.14
C PHE A 35 -6.94 -1.28 6.30
N PRO A 36 -5.67 -1.73 6.30
CA PRO A 36 -5.16 -2.57 7.39
C PRO A 36 -5.31 -1.92 8.77
N ASP A 37 -5.05 -0.61 8.84
CA ASP A 37 -5.06 0.20 10.06
C ASP A 37 -6.47 0.61 10.52
N VAL A 38 -7.52 0.21 9.79
CA VAL A 38 -8.91 0.39 10.25
C VAL A 38 -9.13 -0.34 11.58
N ASP A 39 -8.39 -1.43 11.84
CA ASP A 39 -8.42 -2.16 13.10
C ASP A 39 -8.21 -1.27 14.34
N MET A 40 -7.36 -0.24 14.22
CA MET A 40 -7.10 0.74 15.27
C MET A 40 -8.31 1.60 15.61
N LYS A 41 -9.20 1.84 14.64
CA LYS A 41 -10.40 2.69 14.80
C LYS A 41 -11.59 1.91 15.33
N ILE A 42 -11.70 0.63 14.97
CA ILE A 42 -12.82 -0.24 15.33
C ILE A 42 -12.57 -1.07 16.60
N GLY A 43 -11.49 -0.79 17.33
CA GLY A 43 -11.17 -1.45 18.61
C GLY A 43 -10.70 -2.90 18.47
N LEU A 44 -10.32 -3.33 17.26
CA LEU A 44 -9.73 -4.66 17.05
C LEU A 44 -8.26 -4.66 17.45
N LYS A 45 -7.73 -5.85 17.73
CA LYS A 45 -6.29 -6.02 17.99
C LYS A 45 -5.50 -5.62 16.74
N HIS A 46 -4.76 -4.52 16.85
CA HIS A 46 -3.89 -4.04 15.78
C HIS A 46 -2.86 -5.11 15.35
N ARG A 47 -2.61 -5.21 14.03
CA ARG A 47 -1.76 -6.24 13.41
C ARG A 47 -2.26 -7.67 13.63
N GLY A 48 -3.58 -7.81 13.60
CA GLY A 48 -4.30 -9.08 13.63
C GLY A 48 -4.76 -9.51 12.23
N PHE A 49 -6.05 -9.83 12.10
CA PHE A 49 -6.64 -10.31 10.85
C PHE A 49 -6.52 -9.33 9.67
N THR A 50 -6.71 -8.03 9.90
CA THR A 50 -6.59 -6.99 8.85
C THR A 50 -5.16 -6.81 8.33
N HIS A 51 -4.18 -7.43 8.96
CA HIS A 51 -2.79 -7.39 8.53
C HIS A 51 -2.31 -8.76 8.00
N SER A 52 -3.24 -9.56 7.47
CA SER A 52 -2.98 -10.91 6.93
C SER A 52 -3.18 -10.97 5.42
N LEU A 53 -2.50 -11.91 4.77
CA LEU A 53 -2.70 -12.22 3.35
C LEU A 53 -4.12 -12.73 3.07
N LEU A 54 -4.74 -13.39 4.05
CA LEU A 54 -6.11 -13.87 3.93
C LEU A 54 -7.09 -12.68 3.81
N CYS A 55 -6.97 -11.67 4.67
CA CYS A 55 -7.84 -10.49 4.60
C CYS A 55 -7.59 -9.68 3.32
N LEU A 56 -6.31 -9.53 2.91
CA LEU A 56 -5.94 -8.93 1.63
C LEU A 56 -6.64 -9.65 0.47
N PHE A 57 -6.56 -10.98 0.41
CA PHE A 57 -7.15 -11.78 -0.66
C PHE A 57 -8.67 -11.67 -0.67
N LEU A 58 -9.33 -11.84 0.49
CA LEU A 58 -10.79 -11.79 0.58
C LEU A 58 -11.34 -10.41 0.19
N ALA A 59 -10.74 -9.33 0.69
CA ALA A 59 -11.17 -7.97 0.38
C ALA A 59 -10.97 -7.65 -1.11
N SER A 60 -9.79 -7.99 -1.65
CA SER A 60 -9.48 -7.74 -3.07
C SER A 60 -10.34 -8.61 -4.01
N TYR A 61 -10.59 -9.87 -3.63
CA TYR A 61 -11.45 -10.76 -4.40
C TYR A 61 -12.91 -10.30 -4.39
N GLY A 62 -13.41 -9.80 -3.26
CA GLY A 62 -14.74 -9.19 -3.20
C GLY A 62 -14.89 -8.00 -4.16
N LEU A 63 -13.88 -7.12 -4.22
CA LEU A 63 -13.85 -6.02 -5.18
C LEU A 63 -13.73 -6.50 -6.62
N TRP A 64 -13.01 -7.60 -6.86
CA TRP A 64 -12.80 -8.16 -8.20
C TRP A 64 -14.10 -8.59 -8.86
N VAL A 65 -15.05 -9.09 -8.08
CA VAL A 65 -16.39 -9.47 -8.57
C VAL A 65 -17.14 -8.24 -9.11
N ALA A 66 -16.88 -7.05 -8.57
CA ALA A 66 -17.52 -5.81 -9.02
C ALA A 66 -16.76 -5.14 -10.16
N ASP A 67 -15.46 -4.88 -9.98
CA ASP A 67 -14.61 -4.25 -10.99
C ASP A 67 -13.14 -4.66 -10.81
N ARG A 68 -12.53 -5.14 -11.90
CA ARG A 68 -11.16 -5.65 -11.90
C ARG A 68 -10.12 -4.55 -11.63
N ASN A 69 -10.31 -3.35 -12.17
CA ASN A 69 -9.37 -2.24 -12.00
C ASN A 69 -9.41 -1.72 -10.56
N VAL A 70 -10.61 -1.62 -9.96
CA VAL A 70 -10.80 -1.26 -8.55
C VAL A 70 -10.11 -2.29 -7.66
N ALA A 71 -10.29 -3.59 -7.94
CA ALA A 71 -9.66 -4.66 -7.17
C ALA A 71 -8.13 -4.60 -7.23
N ILE A 72 -7.55 -4.41 -8.43
CA ILE A 72 -6.10 -4.30 -8.59
C ILE A 72 -5.57 -3.05 -7.89
N ALA A 73 -6.22 -1.91 -8.03
CA ALA A 73 -5.83 -0.66 -7.36
C ALA A 73 -5.83 -0.81 -5.83
N PHE A 74 -6.87 -1.45 -5.28
CA PHE A 74 -6.97 -1.75 -3.86
C PHE A 74 -5.90 -2.75 -3.39
N LEU A 75 -5.71 -3.83 -4.14
CA LEU A 75 -4.71 -4.87 -3.88
C LEU A 75 -3.29 -4.29 -3.82
N LEU A 76 -2.94 -3.37 -4.73
CA LEU A 76 -1.63 -2.73 -4.73
C LEU A 76 -1.44 -1.81 -3.52
N GLY A 77 -2.46 -1.02 -3.15
CA GLY A 77 -2.42 -0.19 -1.96
C GLY A 77 -2.27 -1.02 -0.68
N TYR A 78 -3.12 -2.03 -0.49
CA TYR A 78 -3.09 -2.88 0.71
C TYR A 78 -1.82 -3.75 0.73
N GLY A 79 -1.46 -4.36 -0.41
CA GLY A 79 -0.25 -5.14 -0.55
C GLY A 79 1.01 -4.35 -0.19
N SER A 80 1.13 -3.09 -0.66
CA SER A 80 2.25 -2.23 -0.30
C SER A 80 2.30 -1.98 1.20
N HIS A 81 1.16 -1.78 1.87
CA HIS A 81 1.11 -1.62 3.32
C HIS A 81 1.71 -2.83 4.06
N LEU A 82 1.29 -4.05 3.70
CA LEU A 82 1.79 -5.28 4.33
C LEU A 82 3.30 -5.46 4.08
N ILE A 83 3.73 -5.27 2.82
CA ILE A 83 5.14 -5.38 2.44
C ILE A 83 5.98 -4.40 3.27
N LEU A 84 5.56 -3.14 3.35
CA LEU A 84 6.28 -2.12 4.12
C LEU A 84 6.33 -2.45 5.61
N ASP A 85 5.26 -3.00 6.18
CA ASP A 85 5.26 -3.41 7.57
C ASP A 85 6.19 -4.60 7.87
N MET A 86 6.54 -5.44 6.87
CA MET A 86 7.59 -6.46 7.00
C MET A 86 8.97 -5.84 7.27
N PHE A 87 9.24 -4.61 6.78
CA PHE A 87 10.51 -3.92 7.03
C PHE A 87 10.58 -3.31 8.44
N THR A 88 9.45 -3.14 9.12
CA THR A 88 9.40 -2.49 10.44
C THR A 88 9.90 -3.40 11.56
N MET A 89 10.38 -2.82 12.66
CA MET A 89 10.82 -3.58 13.86
C MET A 89 9.74 -4.50 14.46
N LYS A 90 8.45 -4.15 14.31
CA LYS A 90 7.32 -4.92 14.83
C LYS A 90 6.90 -6.05 13.89
N GLY A 91 7.16 -5.91 12.58
CA GLY A 91 6.76 -6.88 11.56
C GLY A 91 5.26 -7.03 11.38
N VAL A 92 4.87 -8.03 10.58
CA VAL A 92 3.48 -8.31 10.20
C VAL A 92 3.16 -9.81 10.25
N LYS A 93 1.91 -10.16 10.60
CA LYS A 93 1.45 -11.55 10.70
C LYS A 93 0.71 -11.98 9.44
N LEU A 94 1.47 -12.24 8.37
CA LEU A 94 0.92 -12.58 7.06
C LEU A 94 -0.04 -13.79 7.11
N PHE A 95 0.23 -14.77 7.97
CA PHE A 95 -0.57 -15.99 8.11
C PHE A 95 -1.39 -16.02 9.41
N PHE A 96 -1.87 -14.87 9.91
CA PHE A 96 -2.79 -14.84 11.05
C PHE A 96 -3.93 -15.87 10.87
N PRO A 97 -4.29 -16.67 11.90
CA PRO A 97 -3.93 -16.54 13.32
C PRO A 97 -2.60 -17.19 13.74
N LEU A 98 -1.82 -17.75 12.81
CA LEU A 98 -0.50 -18.29 13.15
C LEU A 98 0.37 -17.19 13.77
N LYS A 99 1.14 -17.55 14.81
CA LYS A 99 1.95 -16.60 15.58
C LYS A 99 3.26 -16.19 14.86
N CYS A 100 3.42 -16.57 13.60
CA CYS A 100 4.59 -16.26 12.78
C CYS A 100 4.53 -14.82 12.27
N SER A 101 5.45 -13.97 12.72
CA SER A 101 5.61 -12.61 12.23
C SER A 101 6.79 -12.53 11.26
N PHE A 102 6.58 -11.86 10.13
CA PHE A 102 7.64 -11.50 9.19
C PHE A 102 8.19 -10.13 9.55
N CYS A 103 9.48 -10.07 9.85
CA CYS A 103 10.15 -8.86 10.33
C CYS A 103 11.61 -8.84 9.89
N LEU A 104 11.97 -7.90 9.01
CA LEU A 104 13.35 -7.68 8.56
C LEU A 104 14.14 -6.72 9.47
N LYS A 105 13.45 -6.02 10.39
CA LYS A 105 14.05 -5.08 11.37
C LYS A 105 14.92 -3.99 10.72
N LEU A 106 14.57 -3.55 9.50
CA LEU A 106 15.32 -2.55 8.74
C LEU A 106 14.84 -1.12 9.03
N CYS A 107 13.59 -0.96 9.47
CA CYS A 107 12.96 0.35 9.61
C CYS A 107 12.42 0.58 11.02
N LYS A 108 12.90 1.65 11.66
CA LYS A 108 12.19 2.30 12.77
C LYS A 108 11.13 3.24 12.20
N THR A 109 9.94 3.25 12.78
CA THR A 109 8.87 4.18 12.37
C THR A 109 9.34 5.63 12.50
N ASP A 110 9.09 6.43 11.46
CA ASP A 110 9.59 7.81 11.31
C ASP A 110 11.13 7.94 11.41
N GLY A 111 11.85 6.86 11.11
CA GLY A 111 13.30 6.87 10.95
C GLY A 111 13.73 7.39 9.57
N THR A 112 15.05 7.47 9.36
CA THR A 112 15.64 7.88 8.08
C THR A 112 15.19 7.01 6.91
N PHE A 113 15.07 5.70 7.12
CA PHE A 113 14.59 4.76 6.10
C PHE A 113 13.13 5.02 5.70
N ASP A 114 12.25 5.26 6.68
CA ASP A 114 10.82 5.57 6.46
C ASP A 114 10.69 6.83 5.59
N ARG A 115 11.40 7.90 5.95
CA ARG A 115 11.41 9.16 5.21
C ARG A 115 12.02 9.01 3.81
N GLY A 116 13.10 8.26 3.69
CA GLY A 116 13.74 7.95 2.40
C GLY A 116 12.78 7.25 1.44
N LEU A 117 12.09 6.20 1.91
CA LEU A 117 11.05 5.52 1.12
C LEU A 117 9.92 6.47 0.72
N GLY A 118 9.49 7.35 1.64
CA GLY A 118 8.49 8.37 1.35
C GLY A 118 8.90 9.30 0.21
N ILE A 119 10.14 9.82 0.25
CA ILE A 119 10.70 10.71 -0.78
C ILE A 119 10.82 9.98 -2.11
N VAL A 120 11.41 8.78 -2.14
CA VAL A 120 11.54 7.98 -3.37
C VAL A 120 10.17 7.72 -4.00
N SER A 121 9.17 7.39 -3.18
CA SER A 121 7.80 7.18 -3.65
C SER A 121 7.22 8.45 -4.28
N ILE A 122 7.44 9.62 -3.67
CA ILE A 122 7.01 10.90 -4.23
C ILE A 122 7.70 11.19 -5.56
N VAL A 123 9.01 10.92 -5.68
CA VAL A 123 9.74 11.11 -6.94
C VAL A 123 9.16 10.25 -8.06
N ILE A 124 8.86 8.97 -7.78
CA ILE A 124 8.24 8.06 -8.76
C ILE A 124 6.87 8.61 -9.21
N ILE A 125 6.06 9.10 -8.27
CA ILE A 125 4.75 9.69 -8.58
C ILE A 125 4.92 10.94 -9.46
N CYS A 126 5.85 11.83 -9.12
CA CYS A 126 6.12 13.03 -9.91
C CYS A 126 6.56 12.70 -11.34
N VAL A 127 7.48 11.75 -11.51
CA VAL A 127 7.92 11.29 -12.83
C VAL A 127 6.73 10.73 -13.61
N ARG A 128 5.89 9.91 -12.97
CA ARG A 128 4.69 9.38 -13.64
C ARG A 128 3.73 10.48 -14.06
N LEU A 129 3.47 11.47 -13.22
CA LEU A 129 2.60 12.60 -13.56
C LEU A 129 3.15 13.41 -14.73
N ILE A 130 4.47 13.65 -14.79
CA ILE A 130 5.11 14.32 -15.92
C ILE A 130 4.90 13.51 -17.20
N GLN A 131 5.12 12.19 -17.18
CA GLN A 131 4.88 11.31 -18.34
C GLN A 131 3.41 11.33 -18.80
N LEU A 132 2.45 11.49 -17.88
CA LEU A 132 1.02 11.59 -18.22
C LEU A 132 0.66 12.92 -18.89
N ILE A 133 1.32 14.00 -18.51
CA ILE A 133 1.11 15.34 -19.10
C ILE A 133 1.89 15.48 -20.42
N GLN A 134 3.08 14.88 -20.50
CA GLN A 134 4.01 14.97 -21.63
C GLN A 134 4.39 13.56 -22.12
N PRO A 135 3.51 12.86 -22.85
CA PRO A 135 3.72 11.45 -23.23
C PRO A 135 4.93 11.23 -24.15
N ASN A 136 5.43 12.28 -24.80
CA ASN A 136 6.60 12.22 -25.69
C ASN A 136 7.94 12.40 -24.95
N LEU A 137 7.92 12.73 -23.66
CA LEU A 137 9.13 12.91 -22.87
C LEU A 137 9.52 11.58 -22.22
N GLN A 138 10.60 10.96 -22.71
CA GLN A 138 11.19 9.77 -22.09
C GLN A 138 12.18 10.21 -21.01
N LEU A 139 11.75 10.10 -19.73
CA LEU A 139 12.55 10.32 -18.51
C LEU A 139 12.89 8.98 -17.84
#